data_AF-A0A9D9LTN3-F1
#
_entry.id   AF-A0A9D9LTN3-F1
#
_cell.length_a   1.000
_cell.length_b   1.000
_cell.length_c   1.000
_cell.angle_alpha   90.00
_cell.angle_beta   90.00
_cell.angle_gamma   90.00
#
_symmetry.space_group_name_H-M   'P 1'
#
loop_
_entity.id
_entity.type
_entity.pdbx_description
1 polymer ?
#
loop_
_entity_poly.entity_id
_entity_poly.type
_entity_poly.pdbx_seq_one_letter_code
_entity_poly.pdbx_strand_id
1 'polypeptide(L)' 'VRVMTPADAKAIGSDYIVVGRPITAAADPVAAYERCCAEFIG' A
#
# COMPACT_ATOMS: atom_id res chain seq x y z
N VAL A 1 2.49 16.60 -4.98
CA VAL A 1 2.22 15.21 -5.42
C VAL A 1 0.97 14.74 -4.66
N ARG A 2 -0.04 14.16 -5.33
CA ARG A 2 -1.17 13.54 -4.62
C ARG A 2 -0.77 12.11 -4.27
N VAL A 3 -0.37 11.89 -3.01
CA VAL A 3 0.03 10.58 -2.49
C VAL A 3 -0.81 10.33 -1.25
N MET A 4 -1.34 9.12 -1.14
CA MET A 4 -2.11 8.63 -0.02
C MET A 4 -1.42 7.36 0.48
N THR A 5 -1.37 7.16 1.79
CA THR A 5 -0.84 5.91 2.35
C THR A 5 -1.89 4.80 2.28
N PRO A 6 -1.50 3.53 2.31
CA PRO A 6 -2.44 2.42 2.46
C PRO A 6 -3.36 2.59 3.69
N ALA A 7 -2.83 3.02 4.83
CA ALA A 7 -3.62 3.27 6.04
C ALA A 7 -4.70 4.36 5.84
N ASP A 8 -4.34 5.47 5.19
CA ASP A 8 -5.30 6.52 4.86
C ASP A 8 -6.40 6.02 3.91
N ALA A 9 -6.02 5.19 2.92
CA ALA A 9 -6.97 4.60 1.99
C ALA A 9 -7.97 3.67 2.70
N LYS A 10 -7.53 2.97 3.74
CA LYS A 10 -8.41 2.17 4.60
C LYS A 10 -9.35 3.06 5.42
N ALA A 11 -8.83 4.13 6.02
CA ALA A 11 -9.60 5.04 6.86
C ALA A 11 -10.75 5.72 6.10
N ILE A 12 -10.57 6.00 4.81
CA ILE A 12 -11.64 6.55 3.95
C ILE A 12 -12.62 5.49 3.43
N GLY A 13 -12.44 4.22 3.79
CA GLY A 13 -13.35 3.12 3.43
C GLY A 13 -13.08 2.50 2.06
N SER A 14 -11.85 2.55 1.55
CA SER A 14 -11.53 1.82 0.31
C SER A 14 -11.60 0.32 0.55
N ASP A 15 -12.30 -0.39 -0.32
CA ASP A 15 -12.34 -1.86 -0.29
C ASP A 15 -11.06 -2.47 -0.88
N TYR A 16 -10.49 -1.80 -1.89
CA TYR A 16 -9.29 -2.24 -2.60
C TYR A 16 -8.39 -1.07 -2.98
N ILE A 17 -7.09 -1.32 -2.99
CA ILE A 17 -6.06 -0.37 -3.45
C ILE A 17 -5.15 -1.02 -4.49
N VAL A 18 -4.73 -0.25 -5.49
CA VAL A 18 -3.78 -0.69 -6.51
C VAL A 18 -2.43 -0.04 -6.26
N VAL A 19 -1.44 -0.85 -5.90
CA VAL A 19 -0.07 -0.39 -5.61
C VAL A 19 0.87 -0.87 -6.71
N GLY A 20 1.44 0.06 -7.48
CA GLY A 20 2.34 -0.23 -8.61
C GLY A 20 3.82 -0.10 -8.22
N ARG A 21 4.46 0.99 -8.68
CA ARG A 21 5.90 1.28 -8.46
C ARG A 21 6.42 1.03 -7.04
N PRO A 22 5.69 1.37 -5.95
CA PRO A 22 6.19 1.12 -4.59
C PRO A 22 6.49 -0.36 -4.30
N ILE A 23 5.84 -1.29 -5.02
CA ILE A 23 6.11 -2.73 -4.92
C ILE A 23 7.08 -3.17 -6.02
N THR A 24 6.81 -2.81 -7.29
CA THR A 24 7.58 -3.33 -8.43
C THR A 24 9.01 -2.78 -8.55
N ALA A 25 9.27 -1.60 -7.98
CA ALA A 25 10.60 -0.98 -7.96
C ALA A 25 11.31 -1.12 -6.61
N ALA A 26 10.71 -1.84 -5.64
CA ALA A 26 11.36 -2.10 -4.37
C ALA A 26 12.50 -3.11 -4.54
N ALA A 27 13.55 -2.97 -3.71
CA ALA A 27 14.63 -3.95 -3.64
C ALA A 27 14.13 -5.35 -3.20
N ASP A 28 13.10 -5.36 -2.35
CA ASP A 28 12.37 -6.56 -1.95
C ASP A 28 10.86 -6.31 -2.14
N PRO A 29 10.28 -6.77 -3.27
CA PRO A 29 8.87 -6.60 -3.57
C PRO A 29 7.94 -7.31 -2.58
N VAL A 30 8.37 -8.45 -2.01
CA VAL A 30 7.54 -9.22 -1.07
C VAL A 30 7.43 -8.45 0.25
N ALA A 31 8.57 -8.02 0.80
CA ALA A 31 8.56 -7.21 2.01
C ALA A 31 7.81 -5.88 1.82
N ALA A 32 7.85 -5.28 0.62
CA ALA A 32 7.07 -4.08 0.31
C ALA A 32 5.56 -4.32 0.28
N TYR A 33 5.14 -5.44 -0.30
CA TYR A 33 3.74 -5.86 -0.30
C TYR A 33 3.24 -6.15 1.13
N GLU A 34 4.01 -6.89 1.93
CA GLU A 34 3.65 -7.20 3.32
C GLU A 34 3.44 -5.94 4.16
N ARG A 35 4.31 -4.94 4.00
CA ARG A 35 4.13 -3.61 4.64
C ARG A 35 2.84 -2.93 4.19
N CYS A 36 2.56 -2.91 2.88
CA CYS A 36 1.34 -2.30 2.35
C CYS A 36 0.07 -3.00 2.88
N CYS A 37 0.10 -4.34 2.98
CA CYS A 37 -0.99 -5.11 3.56
C CYS A 37 -1.16 -4.85 5.06
N ALA A 38 -0.05 -4.80 5.81
CA ALA A 38 -0.09 -4.49 7.23
C ALA A 38 -0.68 -3.10 7.49
N GLU A 39 -0.34 -2.10 6.66
CA GLU A 39 -0.89 -0.75 6.77
C GLU A 39 -2.35 -0.64 6.32
N PHE A 40 -2.81 -1.46 5.37
CA PHE A 40 -4.18 -1.39 4.82
C PHE A 40 -5.19 -2.26 5.59
N ILE A 41 -4.75 -3.37 6.16
CA ILE A 41 -5.61 -4.41 6.77
C ILE A 41 -5.44 -4.49 8.29
N GLY A 42 -4.25 -4.15 8.82
CA GLY A 42 -3.96 -4.13 10.25
C GLY A 42 -4.61 -2.97 10.99
#